data_AF-A0AAE0DNF5-F1
#
_entry.id   AF-A0AAE0DNF5-F1
#
_cell.length_a   1.000
_cell.length_b   1.000
_cell.length_c   1.000
_cell.angle_alpha   90.00
_cell.angle_beta   90.00
_cell.angle_gamma   90.00
#
_symmetry.space_group_name_H-M   'P 1'
#
loop_
_entity.id
_entity.type
_entity.pdbx_description
1 polymer ?
#
loop_
_entity_poly.entity_id
_entity_poly.type
_entity_poly.pdbx_seq_one_letter_code
_entity_poly.pdbx_strand_id
1 'polypeptide(L)'
;MSTPSPKIRRRKDMESIRTSLPHTPSESDDEVFDIHAIVFEEIPVPSQQDPETLAKSCLRNGVEHVTMGHNGDKVVYANSGGHGILRDLEEMKRTVAMLVANDEKKTSKIDKHEKHIDELQKKTTYLESRVRNLVQSSEGYLMIRRRFLDVYKRDIKGMEELRGSKAIRDRNLIAHEGDALGDAVLFDRDQRTDRSIYRELYGLDYEKVLAFHSGSDDGGLFLVLNAYATMLAQGKTLPDDLKIAFNSFLDKVEEHWLQSPTKEPNSPLGSAYYTFWKKFNQQAQV
;
A
#
# COMPACT_ATOMS: atom_id res chain seq x y z
N MET A 1 -45.49 -29.84 0.78
CA MET A 1 -44.40 -29.33 1.65
C MET A 1 -43.12 -30.03 1.24
N SER A 2 -42.23 -29.32 0.54
CA SER A 2 -40.95 -29.83 0.03
C SER A 2 -39.91 -29.88 1.15
N THR A 3 -39.20 -31.00 1.26
CA THR A 3 -37.98 -31.11 2.08
C THR A 3 -36.77 -30.61 1.27
N PRO A 4 -35.83 -29.87 1.89
CA PRO A 4 -34.73 -29.25 1.17
C PRO A 4 -33.57 -30.24 0.95
N SER A 5 -32.94 -30.15 -0.22
CA SER A 5 -31.69 -30.85 -0.56
C SER A 5 -30.49 -30.29 0.24
N PRO A 6 -29.51 -31.11 0.65
CA PRO A 6 -28.27 -30.60 1.23
C PRO A 6 -27.34 -30.09 0.12
N LYS A 7 -26.86 -28.85 0.27
CA LYS A 7 -25.68 -28.30 -0.41
C LYS A 7 -24.48 -28.43 0.52
N ILE A 8 -23.35 -28.93 0.03
CA ILE A 8 -22.05 -28.74 0.69
C ILE A 8 -21.12 -28.03 -0.28
N ARG A 9 -20.49 -26.96 0.22
CA ARG A 9 -19.58 -26.07 -0.49
C ARG A 9 -18.32 -25.89 0.38
N ARG A 10 -17.17 -25.86 -0.29
CA ARG A 10 -15.87 -25.23 0.03
C ARG A 10 -14.70 -26.10 0.54
N ARG A 11 -13.69 -26.19 -0.33
CA ARG A 11 -12.35 -25.53 -0.30
C ARG A 11 -11.56 -25.53 1.02
N LYS A 12 -10.33 -26.07 0.95
CA LYS A 12 -9.02 -25.67 1.55
C LYS A 12 -8.14 -26.93 1.64
N ASP A 13 -6.84 -27.00 1.35
CA ASP A 13 -5.75 -26.02 1.36
C ASP A 13 -4.66 -26.40 0.33
N MET A 14 -3.94 -25.39 -0.15
CA MET A 14 -2.63 -25.54 -0.81
C MET A 14 -1.57 -25.67 0.28
N GLU A 15 -0.87 -26.81 0.34
CA GLU A 15 0.42 -26.89 1.02
C GLU A 15 1.56 -26.81 0.01
N SER A 16 2.47 -25.89 0.34
CA SER A 16 3.70 -25.54 -0.33
C SER A 16 4.71 -26.67 -0.18
N ILE A 17 5.15 -27.25 -1.30
CA ILE A 17 6.40 -28.01 -1.33
C ILE A 17 7.42 -27.17 -2.07
N ARG A 18 8.26 -26.49 -1.27
CA ARG A 18 9.61 -26.08 -1.65
C ARG A 18 10.36 -27.34 -2.10
N THR A 19 10.72 -27.42 -3.38
CA THR A 19 11.79 -28.30 -3.83
C THR A 19 13.00 -27.45 -4.19
N SER A 20 14.03 -27.63 -3.38
CA SER A 20 15.40 -27.25 -3.65
C SER A 20 15.91 -27.92 -4.93
N LEU A 21 16.38 -27.11 -5.89
CA LEU A 21 17.53 -27.49 -6.74
C LEU A 21 18.80 -27.44 -5.88
N PRO A 22 19.85 -28.26 -6.11
CA PRO A 22 20.34 -28.59 -7.45
C PRO A 22 20.81 -30.04 -7.64
N HIS A 23 20.64 -30.58 -8.85
CA HIS A 23 21.59 -31.56 -9.37
C HIS A 23 21.87 -31.29 -10.85
N THR A 24 23.17 -31.16 -11.13
CA THR A 24 23.82 -31.19 -12.43
C THR A 24 23.36 -32.41 -13.25
N PRO A 25 23.09 -32.27 -14.56
CA PRO A 25 22.79 -33.43 -15.39
C PRO A 25 24.09 -34.21 -15.60
N SER A 26 24.15 -35.42 -15.06
CA SER A 26 25.02 -36.45 -15.62
C SER A 26 24.46 -36.81 -16.98
N GLU A 27 25.30 -36.72 -18.01
CA GLU A 27 25.08 -37.33 -19.32
C GLU A 27 24.92 -38.85 -19.11
N SER A 28 23.69 -39.29 -18.91
CA SER A 28 23.27 -40.66 -19.14
C SER A 28 22.36 -40.63 -20.35
N ASP A 29 22.69 -41.45 -21.36
CA ASP A 29 21.86 -41.70 -22.53
C ASP A 29 20.42 -42.00 -22.10
N ASP A 30 19.56 -40.99 -22.19
CA ASP A 30 18.12 -41.17 -22.01
C ASP A 30 17.65 -42.03 -23.19
N GLU A 31 17.52 -43.33 -22.96
CA GLU A 31 16.72 -44.21 -23.81
C GLU A 31 15.35 -43.56 -23.99
N VAL A 32 15.14 -42.99 -25.17
CA VAL A 32 13.88 -42.40 -25.56
C VAL A 32 12.85 -43.53 -25.62
N PHE A 33 12.04 -43.67 -24.59
CA PHE A 33 10.87 -44.53 -24.64
C PHE A 33 9.92 -44.03 -25.73
N ASP A 34 9.67 -44.88 -26.73
CA ASP A 34 8.66 -44.64 -27.76
C ASP A 34 7.28 -44.59 -27.11
N ILE A 35 6.65 -43.41 -27.10
CA ILE A 35 5.31 -43.23 -26.56
C ILE A 35 4.30 -43.80 -27.55
N HIS A 36 3.86 -45.02 -27.31
CA HIS A 36 2.74 -45.63 -28.02
C HIS A 36 1.43 -45.30 -27.29
N ALA A 37 0.67 -44.33 -27.81
CA ALA A 37 -0.64 -44.00 -27.27
C ALA A 37 -1.73 -44.65 -28.14
N ILE A 38 -2.40 -45.68 -27.59
CA ILE A 38 -3.64 -46.23 -28.15
C ILE A 38 -4.79 -45.68 -27.30
N VAL A 39 -5.57 -44.78 -27.89
CA VAL A 39 -6.72 -44.16 -27.24
C VAL A 39 -7.96 -44.97 -27.60
N PHE A 40 -8.79 -45.25 -26.60
CA PHE A 40 -10.10 -45.86 -26.77
C PHE A 40 -11.18 -44.81 -26.53
N GLU A 41 -12.13 -44.71 -27.44
CA GLU A 41 -13.35 -43.92 -27.24
C GLU A 41 -14.30 -44.67 -26.30
N GLU A 42 -15.16 -43.94 -25.57
CA GLU A 42 -16.24 -44.57 -24.80
C GLU A 42 -17.22 -45.25 -25.75
N ILE A 43 -17.18 -46.58 -25.80
CA ILE A 43 -18.09 -47.37 -26.65
C ILE A 43 -19.24 -47.87 -25.77
N PRO A 44 -20.51 -47.50 -26.08
CA PRO A 44 -21.65 -48.02 -25.35
C PRO A 44 -21.70 -49.53 -25.54
N VAL A 45 -21.65 -50.28 -24.42
CA VAL A 45 -21.71 -51.74 -24.43
C VAL A 45 -23.16 -52.18 -24.70
N PRO A 46 -23.47 -52.85 -25.81
CA PRO A 46 -24.80 -53.37 -26.05
C PRO A 46 -25.13 -54.45 -25.02
N SER A 47 -26.36 -54.46 -24.49
CA SER A 47 -26.81 -55.33 -23.39
C SER A 47 -26.70 -56.83 -23.62
N GLN A 48 -26.26 -57.27 -24.81
CA GLN A 48 -26.17 -58.66 -25.24
C GLN A 48 -24.77 -59.09 -25.72
N GLN A 49 -23.78 -58.18 -25.71
CA GLN A 49 -22.42 -58.53 -26.09
C GLN A 49 -21.57 -58.86 -24.86
N ASP A 50 -20.81 -59.95 -24.97
CA ASP A 50 -19.78 -60.31 -24.02
C ASP A 50 -18.69 -59.21 -23.97
N PRO A 51 -18.44 -58.58 -22.82
CA PRO A 51 -17.49 -57.48 -22.68
C PRO A 51 -16.07 -57.84 -23.12
N GLU A 52 -15.64 -59.09 -22.94
CA GLU A 52 -14.30 -59.55 -23.35
C GLU A 52 -14.17 -59.59 -24.88
N THR A 53 -15.19 -60.11 -25.56
CA THR A 53 -15.24 -60.15 -27.03
C THR A 53 -15.26 -58.74 -27.62
N LEU A 54 -16.04 -57.82 -27.03
CA LEU A 54 -16.06 -56.41 -27.42
C LEU A 54 -14.69 -55.76 -27.21
N ALA A 55 -14.09 -55.93 -26.03
CA ALA A 55 -12.77 -55.37 -25.72
C ALA A 55 -11.68 -55.87 -26.68
N LYS A 56 -11.66 -57.17 -27.01
CA LYS A 56 -10.71 -57.75 -27.98
C LYS A 56 -10.92 -57.21 -29.39
N SER A 57 -12.17 -57.01 -29.81
CA SER A 57 -12.51 -56.42 -31.10
C SER A 57 -12.06 -54.95 -31.20
N CYS A 58 -12.34 -54.16 -30.15
CA CYS A 58 -11.90 -52.77 -30.06
C CYS A 58 -10.37 -52.64 -30.05
N LEU A 59 -9.67 -53.51 -29.30
CA LEU A 59 -8.21 -53.56 -29.31
C LEU A 59 -7.67 -53.93 -30.68
N ARG A 60 -8.26 -54.94 -31.34
CA ARG A 60 -7.86 -55.34 -32.69
C ARG A 60 -8.04 -54.21 -33.69
N ASN A 61 -9.21 -53.57 -33.72
CA ASN A 61 -9.46 -52.42 -34.61
C ASN A 61 -8.52 -51.25 -34.30
N GLY A 62 -8.23 -51.00 -33.02
CA GLY A 62 -7.28 -49.97 -32.59
C GLY A 62 -5.86 -50.22 -33.08
N VAL A 63 -5.44 -51.49 -33.15
CA VAL A 63 -4.11 -51.93 -33.64
C VAL A 63 -4.06 -51.99 -35.18
N GLU A 64 -5.13 -52.45 -35.85
CA GLU A 64 -5.20 -52.58 -37.31
C GLU A 64 -5.13 -51.22 -38.02
N HIS A 65 -5.54 -50.14 -37.36
CA HIS A 65 -5.47 -48.77 -37.88
C HIS A 65 -4.29 -47.96 -37.34
N VAL A 66 -3.28 -48.61 -36.74
CA VAL A 66 -2.04 -47.94 -36.35
C VAL A 66 -1.30 -47.49 -37.59
N THR A 67 -1.00 -46.20 -37.65
CA THR A 67 -0.20 -45.60 -38.71
C THR A 67 1.09 -45.05 -38.11
N MET A 68 2.18 -45.20 -38.85
CA MET A 68 3.45 -44.56 -38.53
C MET A 68 3.34 -43.08 -38.89
N GLY A 69 3.57 -42.21 -37.91
CA GLY A 69 3.66 -40.77 -38.06
C GLY A 69 4.94 -40.23 -37.43
N HIS A 70 5.04 -38.90 -37.36
CA HIS A 70 6.17 -38.23 -36.73
C HIS A 70 5.65 -37.17 -35.75
N ASN A 71 6.29 -37.07 -34.58
CA ASN A 71 6.08 -35.99 -33.63
C ASN A 71 7.42 -35.28 -33.38
N GLY A 72 7.66 -34.18 -34.10
CA GLY A 72 8.99 -33.61 -34.24
C GLY A 72 9.92 -34.60 -34.94
N ASP A 73 11.09 -34.85 -34.36
CA ASP A 73 12.10 -35.77 -34.90
C ASP A 73 11.86 -37.25 -34.52
N LYS A 74 10.80 -37.55 -33.75
CA LYS A 74 10.50 -38.90 -33.27
C LYS A 74 9.47 -39.59 -34.13
N VAL A 75 9.74 -40.84 -34.52
CA VAL A 75 8.77 -41.72 -35.17
C VAL A 75 7.77 -42.20 -34.11
N VAL A 76 6.49 -42.08 -34.40
CA VAL A 76 5.42 -42.46 -33.48
C VAL A 76 4.43 -43.39 -34.18
N TYR A 77 4.02 -44.45 -33.50
CA TYR A 77 3.00 -45.38 -33.98
C TYR A 77 1.72 -45.19 -33.16
N ALA A 78 0.68 -44.69 -33.81
CA ALA A 78 -0.60 -44.42 -33.17
C ALA A 78 -1.77 -44.61 -34.16
N ASN A 79 -2.97 -44.86 -33.61
CA ASN A 79 -4.20 -44.72 -34.37
C ASN A 79 -4.55 -43.22 -34.54
N SER A 80 -5.62 -42.90 -35.28
CA SER A 80 -6.04 -41.51 -35.53
C SER A 80 -6.25 -40.69 -34.24
N GLY A 81 -6.84 -41.31 -33.21
CA GLY A 81 -7.02 -40.68 -31.90
C GLY A 81 -5.71 -40.38 -31.19
N GLY A 82 -4.76 -41.31 -31.19
CA GLY A 82 -3.43 -41.11 -30.61
C GLY A 82 -2.62 -40.02 -31.31
N HIS A 83 -2.67 -39.95 -32.64
CA HIS A 83 -2.06 -38.83 -33.40
C HIS A 83 -2.69 -37.48 -33.05
N GLY A 84 -4.01 -37.45 -32.82
CA GLY A 84 -4.71 -36.27 -32.33
C GLY A 84 -4.14 -35.77 -31.00
N ILE A 85 -4.03 -36.65 -30.01
CA ILE A 85 -3.47 -36.31 -28.69
C ILE A 85 -2.02 -35.82 -28.78
N LEU A 86 -1.18 -36.47 -29.60
CA LEU A 86 0.22 -36.06 -29.75
C LEU A 86 0.36 -34.66 -30.33
N ARG A 87 -0.48 -34.31 -31.31
CA ARG A 87 -0.54 -32.95 -31.88
C ARG A 87 -1.00 -31.93 -30.85
N ASP A 88 -2.07 -32.23 -30.12
CA ASP A 88 -2.61 -31.33 -29.09
C ASP A 88 -1.60 -31.10 -27.96
N LEU A 89 -0.85 -32.14 -27.57
CA LEU A 89 0.22 -32.06 -26.59
C LEU A 89 1.37 -31.16 -27.08
N GLU A 90 1.73 -31.24 -28.35
CA GLU A 90 2.78 -30.39 -28.93
C GLU A 90 2.33 -28.92 -29.05
N GLU A 91 1.07 -28.69 -29.42
CA GLU A 91 0.47 -27.35 -29.39
C GLU A 91 0.43 -26.77 -27.97
N MET A 92 0.06 -27.60 -26.99
CA MET A 92 0.05 -27.18 -25.58
C MET A 92 1.45 -26.83 -25.09
N LYS A 93 2.47 -27.62 -25.43
CA LYS A 93 3.88 -27.31 -25.10
C LYS A 93 4.32 -25.97 -25.69
N ARG A 94 4.01 -25.71 -26.96
CA ARG A 94 4.31 -24.41 -27.61
C ARG A 94 3.61 -23.25 -26.91
N THR A 95 2.34 -23.44 -26.55
CA THR A 95 1.57 -22.43 -25.83
C THR A 95 2.18 -22.14 -24.46
N VAL A 96 2.54 -23.18 -23.70
CA VAL A 96 3.21 -23.03 -22.40
C VAL A 96 4.54 -22.30 -22.55
N ALA A 97 5.37 -22.66 -23.53
CA ALA A 97 6.64 -21.97 -23.78
C ALA A 97 6.44 -20.47 -24.09
N MET A 98 5.45 -20.13 -24.91
CA MET A 98 5.12 -18.72 -25.19
C MET A 98 4.61 -17.97 -23.95
N LEU A 99 3.81 -18.63 -23.10
CA LEU A 99 3.32 -18.04 -21.87
C LEU A 99 4.45 -17.78 -20.88
N VAL A 100 5.39 -18.72 -20.73
CA VAL A 100 6.59 -18.55 -19.89
C VAL A 100 7.44 -17.37 -20.37
N ALA A 101 7.76 -17.30 -21.67
CA ALA A 101 8.54 -16.19 -22.23
C ALA A 101 7.84 -14.82 -22.06
N ASN A 102 6.51 -14.79 -22.18
CA ASN A 102 5.73 -13.59 -21.93
C ASN A 102 5.71 -13.18 -20.45
N ASP A 103 5.68 -14.16 -19.55
CA ASP A 103 5.72 -13.92 -18.10
C ASP A 103 7.08 -13.33 -17.70
N GLU A 104 8.19 -13.93 -18.16
CA GLU A 104 9.55 -13.40 -17.95
C GLU A 104 9.69 -11.95 -18.44
N LYS A 105 9.14 -11.65 -19.63
CA LYS A 105 9.13 -10.30 -20.19
C LYS A 105 8.30 -9.33 -19.35
N LYS A 106 7.18 -9.77 -18.76
CA LYS A 106 6.35 -8.95 -17.88
C LYS A 106 7.06 -8.70 -16.55
N THR A 107 7.64 -9.73 -15.94
CA THR A 107 8.42 -9.62 -14.70
C THR A 107 9.58 -8.64 -14.86
N SER A 108 10.35 -8.74 -15.94
CA SER A 108 11.43 -7.77 -16.22
C SER A 108 10.94 -6.33 -16.40
N LYS A 109 9.73 -6.12 -16.93
CA LYS A 109 9.12 -4.77 -17.02
C LYS A 109 8.66 -4.27 -15.65
N ILE A 110 8.10 -5.14 -14.83
CA ILE A 110 7.69 -4.82 -13.45
C ILE A 110 8.90 -4.36 -12.66
N ASP A 111 10.01 -5.11 -12.68
CA ASP A 111 11.25 -4.75 -11.98
C ASP A 111 11.80 -3.37 -12.42
N LYS A 112 11.71 -3.05 -13.71
CA LYS A 112 12.13 -1.74 -14.23
C LYS A 112 11.23 -0.62 -13.75
N HIS A 113 9.92 -0.84 -13.72
CA HIS A 113 8.96 0.14 -13.22
C HIS A 113 9.10 0.36 -11.72
N GLU A 114 9.30 -0.70 -10.93
CA GLU A 114 9.54 -0.58 -9.48
C GLU A 114 10.77 0.28 -9.17
N LYS A 115 11.90 0.02 -9.85
CA LYS A 115 13.10 0.86 -9.72
C LYS A 115 12.84 2.32 -10.09
N HIS A 116 12.08 2.56 -11.16
CA HIS A 116 11.75 3.93 -11.56
C HIS A 116 10.84 4.64 -10.55
N ILE A 117 9.88 3.92 -9.96
CA ILE A 117 9.01 4.44 -8.89
C ILE A 117 9.87 4.82 -7.67
N ASP A 118 10.79 3.96 -7.24
CA ASP A 118 11.68 4.24 -6.11
C ASP A 118 12.55 5.49 -6.36
N GLU A 119 13.09 5.63 -7.58
CA GLU A 119 13.87 6.82 -7.97
C GLU A 119 13.03 8.10 -7.96
N LEU A 120 11.80 8.04 -8.47
CA LEU A 120 10.88 9.17 -8.48
C LEU A 120 10.49 9.55 -7.05
N GLN A 121 10.19 8.58 -6.18
CA GLN A 121 9.87 8.84 -4.78
C GLN A 121 11.03 9.56 -4.06
N LYS A 122 12.27 9.08 -4.23
CA LYS A 122 13.46 9.75 -3.67
C LYS A 122 13.60 11.20 -4.16
N LYS A 123 13.39 11.43 -5.46
CA LYS A 123 13.44 12.79 -6.04
C LYS A 123 12.34 13.69 -5.48
N THR A 124 11.12 13.17 -5.35
CA THR A 124 9.98 13.90 -4.77
C THR A 124 10.28 14.30 -3.33
N THR A 125 10.71 13.36 -2.48
CA THR A 125 11.06 13.66 -1.07
C THR A 125 12.18 14.71 -0.97
N TYR A 126 13.21 14.61 -1.82
CA TYR A 126 14.29 15.59 -1.85
C TYR A 126 13.80 16.99 -2.27
N LEU A 127 12.96 17.07 -3.31
CA LEU A 127 12.40 18.34 -3.77
C LEU A 127 11.45 18.96 -2.75
N GLU A 128 10.59 18.16 -2.13
CA GLU A 128 9.69 18.60 -1.07
C GLU A 128 10.47 19.17 0.14
N SER A 129 11.53 18.49 0.56
CA SER A 129 12.43 18.99 1.61
C SER A 129 13.07 20.33 1.22
N ARG A 130 13.57 20.45 -0.02
CA ARG A 130 14.16 21.71 -0.51
C ARG A 130 13.16 22.85 -0.58
N VAL A 131 11.95 22.59 -1.09
CA VAL A 131 10.89 23.59 -1.16
C VAL A 131 10.50 24.05 0.24
N ARG A 132 10.33 23.10 1.19
CA ARG A 132 10.03 23.42 2.58
C ARG A 132 11.09 24.31 3.22
N ASN A 133 12.37 23.97 3.06
CA ASN A 133 13.48 24.78 3.58
C ASN A 133 13.51 26.18 2.95
N LEU A 134 13.27 26.27 1.64
CA LEU A 134 13.25 27.55 0.94
C LEU A 134 12.09 28.43 1.41
N VAL A 135 10.89 27.85 1.56
CA VAL A 135 9.70 28.55 2.09
C VAL A 135 9.97 29.06 3.50
N GLN A 136 10.53 28.23 4.38
CA GLN A 136 10.87 28.62 5.75
C GLN A 136 11.97 29.68 5.83
N SER A 137 12.84 29.76 4.81
CA SER A 137 13.86 30.82 4.70
C SER A 137 13.32 32.11 4.08
N SER A 138 12.13 32.09 3.48
CA SER A 138 11.56 33.24 2.80
C SER A 138 11.04 34.27 3.80
N GLU A 139 11.58 35.49 3.73
CA GLU A 139 11.15 36.61 4.59
C GLU A 139 9.63 36.87 4.48
N GLY A 140 9.07 36.78 3.27
CA GLY A 140 7.63 36.97 3.06
C GLY A 140 6.78 35.94 3.80
N TYR A 141 7.24 34.70 3.87
CA TYR A 141 6.57 33.64 4.65
C TYR A 141 6.74 33.87 6.16
N LEU A 142 7.94 34.25 6.62
CA LEU A 142 8.16 34.58 8.04
C LEU A 142 7.31 35.77 8.52
N MET A 143 7.12 36.79 7.67
CA MET A 143 6.21 37.91 7.95
C MET A 143 4.75 37.44 8.11
N ILE A 144 4.31 36.51 7.27
CA ILE A 144 2.99 35.90 7.37
C ILE A 144 2.83 35.16 8.70
N ARG A 145 3.83 34.35 9.08
CA ARG A 145 3.84 33.60 10.35
C ARG A 145 3.84 34.53 11.57
N ARG A 146 4.62 35.62 11.53
CA ARG A 146 4.61 36.65 12.58
C ARG A 146 3.22 37.27 12.75
N ARG A 147 2.57 37.62 11.64
CA ARG A 147 1.20 38.17 11.65
C ARG A 147 0.19 37.18 12.24
N PHE A 148 0.29 35.89 11.92
CA PHE A 148 -0.59 34.87 12.51
C PHE A 148 -0.50 34.85 14.04
N LEU A 149 0.73 34.83 14.58
CA LEU A 149 0.97 34.85 16.02
C LEU A 149 0.55 36.17 16.69
N ASP A 150 0.78 37.31 16.03
CA ASP A 150 0.34 38.63 16.55
C ASP A 150 -1.17 38.74 16.61
N VAL A 151 -1.87 38.22 15.59
CA VAL A 151 -3.34 38.15 15.57
C VAL A 151 -3.86 37.27 16.69
N TYR A 152 -3.27 36.08 16.90
CA TYR A 152 -3.64 35.21 18.02
C TYR A 152 -3.46 35.92 19.37
N LYS A 153 -2.31 36.56 19.59
CA LYS A 153 -2.01 37.31 20.82
C LYS A 153 -2.94 38.52 21.03
N ARG A 154 -3.27 39.26 19.98
CA ARG A 154 -4.16 40.42 20.09
C ARG A 154 -5.62 40.00 20.26
N ASP A 155 -6.13 39.21 19.32
CA ASP A 155 -7.57 38.99 19.16
C ASP A 155 -8.10 37.90 20.09
N ILE A 156 -7.28 36.90 20.42
CA ILE A 156 -7.69 35.77 21.28
C ILE A 156 -7.26 36.00 22.73
N LYS A 157 -6.07 36.55 22.95
CA LYS A 157 -5.55 36.80 24.30
C LYS A 157 -5.93 38.17 24.87
N GLY A 158 -6.49 39.06 24.06
CA GLY A 158 -6.92 40.39 24.50
C GLY A 158 -5.78 41.25 25.05
N MET A 159 -4.53 40.98 24.65
CA MET A 159 -3.34 41.67 25.17
C MET A 159 -3.11 43.05 24.54
N GLU A 160 -3.99 43.54 23.67
CA GLU A 160 -3.90 44.85 23.02
C GLU A 160 -5.26 45.56 23.01
N GLU A 161 -5.26 46.84 23.40
CA GLU A 161 -6.46 47.67 23.59
C GLU A 161 -7.18 47.92 22.24
N LEU A 162 -8.41 47.41 22.13
CA LEU A 162 -9.23 47.38 20.93
C LEU A 162 -9.68 48.77 20.47
N ARG A 163 -8.90 49.42 19.58
CA ARG A 163 -9.42 50.48 18.70
C ARG A 163 -9.41 50.03 17.24
N GLY A 164 -10.58 49.56 16.75
CA GLY A 164 -10.87 49.44 15.31
C GLY A 164 -10.91 48.04 14.67
N SER A 165 -11.01 46.95 15.44
CA SER A 165 -10.64 45.59 15.00
C SER A 165 -11.57 44.85 14.02
N LYS A 166 -12.84 45.27 13.84
CA LYS A 166 -13.80 44.44 13.10
C LYS A 166 -13.48 44.31 11.61
N ALA A 167 -12.99 45.38 10.97
CA ALA A 167 -12.65 45.38 9.54
C ALA A 167 -11.28 44.75 9.22
N ILE A 168 -10.37 44.66 10.19
CA ILE A 168 -9.07 43.98 10.05
C ILE A 168 -9.23 42.46 10.19
N ARG A 169 -10.17 42.03 11.04
CA ARG A 169 -10.46 40.61 11.29
C ARG A 169 -10.95 39.87 10.03
N ASP A 170 -11.76 40.51 9.19
CA ASP A 170 -12.30 39.87 7.97
C ASP A 170 -11.31 39.83 6.79
N ARG A 171 -10.36 40.78 6.71
CA ARG A 171 -9.24 40.70 5.73
C ARG A 171 -8.10 39.80 6.22
N ASN A 172 -8.13 39.38 7.48
CA ASN A 172 -7.22 38.42 8.10
C ASN A 172 -7.66 36.97 7.91
N LEU A 173 -8.80 36.67 7.28
CA LEU A 173 -9.23 35.29 7.02
C LEU A 173 -8.26 34.50 6.11
N ILE A 174 -7.36 35.21 5.42
CA ILE A 174 -6.27 34.64 4.60
C ILE A 174 -5.01 34.38 5.46
N ALA A 175 -5.02 34.74 6.74
CA ALA A 175 -3.94 34.38 7.66
C ALA A 175 -4.04 32.88 7.97
N HIS A 176 -3.23 32.15 7.21
CA HIS A 176 -2.89 30.74 7.23
C HIS A 176 -3.15 29.96 8.53
N GLU A 177 -3.45 28.68 8.34
CA GLU A 177 -3.53 27.65 9.38
C GLU A 177 -2.28 27.62 10.28
N GLY A 178 -2.39 26.98 11.44
CA GLY A 178 -1.25 26.73 12.33
C GLY A 178 -0.09 26.09 11.58
N ASP A 179 1.13 26.50 11.91
CA ASP A 179 2.37 25.96 11.35
C ASP A 179 3.43 25.97 12.44
N ALA A 180 3.40 24.94 13.28
CA ALA A 180 4.25 24.79 14.44
C ALA A 180 5.72 24.91 14.06
N LEU A 181 6.14 24.28 12.95
CA LEU A 181 7.53 24.30 12.52
C LEU A 181 7.93 25.69 12.01
N GLY A 182 7.12 26.31 11.14
CA GLY A 182 7.39 27.67 10.66
C GLY A 182 7.44 28.69 11.78
N ASP A 183 6.54 28.56 12.76
CA ASP A 183 6.51 29.42 13.94
C ASP A 183 7.71 29.15 14.86
N ALA A 184 8.14 27.89 15.04
CA ALA A 184 9.31 27.56 15.85
C ALA A 184 10.58 28.22 15.31
N VAL A 185 10.75 28.26 13.98
CA VAL A 185 11.87 28.93 13.32
C VAL A 185 11.91 30.42 13.62
N LEU A 186 10.77 31.09 13.83
CA LEU A 186 10.75 32.50 14.26
C LEU A 186 11.35 32.69 15.65
N PHE A 187 11.06 31.78 16.58
CA PHE A 187 11.61 31.86 17.94
C PHE A 187 13.10 31.48 17.98
N ASP A 188 13.52 30.48 17.20
CA ASP A 188 14.91 30.05 17.09
C ASP A 188 15.83 31.12 16.51
N ARG A 189 15.33 31.91 15.55
CA ARG A 189 16.08 33.03 14.95
C ARG A 189 16.01 34.32 15.77
N ASP A 190 15.62 34.26 17.04
CA ASP A 190 15.41 35.40 17.94
C ASP A 190 14.49 36.49 17.36
N GLN A 191 13.60 36.14 16.43
CA GLN A 191 12.65 37.08 15.84
C GLN A 191 11.42 37.32 16.72
N ARG A 192 11.22 36.48 17.74
CA ARG A 192 10.20 36.64 18.78
C ARG A 192 10.72 36.14 20.12
N THR A 193 10.31 36.81 21.20
CA THR A 193 10.75 36.50 22.57
C THR A 193 9.62 35.98 23.46
N ASP A 194 8.36 36.06 23.03
CA ASP A 194 7.19 35.64 23.80
C ASP A 194 6.90 34.14 23.67
N ARG A 195 7.86 33.32 24.12
CA ARG A 195 7.86 31.85 24.05
C ARG A 195 6.61 31.20 24.63
N SER A 196 5.99 31.83 25.64
CA SER A 196 4.74 31.35 26.24
C SER A 196 3.58 31.29 25.24
N ILE A 197 3.53 32.21 24.27
CA ILE A 197 2.50 32.21 23.22
C ILE A 197 2.64 30.97 22.33
N TYR A 198 3.87 30.62 21.95
CA TYR A 198 4.14 29.42 21.16
C TYR A 198 3.68 28.16 21.91
N ARG A 199 4.15 28.01 23.17
CA ARG A 199 3.82 26.85 23.99
C ARG A 199 2.31 26.73 24.22
N GLU A 200 1.61 27.83 24.40
CA GLU A 200 0.17 27.76 24.56
C GLU A 200 -0.54 27.30 23.29
N LEU A 201 -0.11 27.83 22.14
CA LEU A 201 -0.76 27.55 20.86
C LEU A 201 -0.55 26.10 20.39
N TYR A 202 0.66 25.57 20.63
CA TYR A 202 1.07 24.25 20.14
C TYR A 202 1.26 23.20 21.25
N GLY A 203 1.16 23.59 22.52
CA GLY A 203 1.33 22.69 23.66
C GLY A 203 2.75 22.20 23.94
N LEU A 204 3.73 22.49 23.06
CA LEU A 204 5.13 22.12 23.19
C LEU A 204 6.04 23.34 23.12
N ASP A 205 7.23 23.24 23.71
CA ASP A 205 8.28 24.24 23.55
C ASP A 205 8.87 24.17 22.12
N TYR A 206 9.24 25.32 21.54
CA TYR A 206 9.67 25.38 20.13
C TYR A 206 10.97 24.60 19.88
N GLU A 207 11.87 24.55 20.85
CA GLU A 207 13.11 23.77 20.80
C GLU A 207 12.82 22.28 20.61
N LYS A 208 11.79 21.75 21.29
CA LYS A 208 11.37 20.36 21.12
C LYS A 208 10.87 20.11 19.71
N VAL A 209 10.03 21.01 19.18
CA VAL A 209 9.48 20.90 17.82
C VAL A 209 10.57 20.90 16.75
N LEU A 210 11.63 21.71 16.91
CA LEU A 210 12.78 21.70 16.01
C LEU A 210 13.61 20.41 16.11
N ALA A 211 13.79 19.89 17.32
CA ALA A 211 14.43 18.60 17.54
C ALA A 211 13.66 17.46 16.85
N PHE A 212 12.32 17.46 16.93
CA PHE A 212 11.47 16.50 16.22
C PHE A 212 11.65 16.57 14.70
N HIS A 213 11.64 17.78 14.14
CA HIS A 213 11.79 17.95 12.70
C HIS A 213 13.09 17.36 12.16
N SER A 214 14.16 17.40 12.95
CA SER A 214 15.46 16.88 12.56
C SER A 214 15.56 15.35 12.64
N GLY A 215 14.65 14.70 13.39
CA GLY A 215 14.73 13.27 13.71
C GLY A 215 13.61 12.39 13.17
N SER A 216 12.49 12.96 12.70
CA SER A 216 11.35 12.17 12.23
C SER A 216 10.86 12.55 10.82
N ASP A 217 10.67 11.52 9.99
CA ASP A 217 10.09 11.64 8.64
C ASP A 217 8.55 11.68 8.65
N ASP A 218 7.91 11.57 9.82
CA ASP A 218 6.46 11.49 9.92
C ASP A 218 5.85 12.84 10.31
N GLY A 219 5.16 13.46 9.35
CA GLY A 219 4.42 14.71 9.52
C GLY A 219 3.25 14.64 10.51
N GLY A 220 2.88 13.45 10.99
CA GLY A 220 1.75 13.23 11.90
C GLY A 220 1.74 14.14 13.14
N LEU A 221 2.90 14.38 13.75
CA LEU A 221 3.01 15.32 14.88
C LEU A 221 2.52 16.72 14.47
N PHE A 222 3.13 17.28 13.42
CA PHE A 222 2.83 18.63 12.96
C PHE A 222 1.37 18.77 12.53
N LEU A 223 0.76 17.73 11.95
CA LEU A 223 -0.66 17.76 11.58
C LEU A 223 -1.55 17.99 12.81
N VAL A 224 -1.30 17.31 13.93
CA VAL A 224 -2.08 17.49 15.16
C VAL A 224 -1.85 18.88 15.76
N LEU A 225 -0.58 19.31 15.87
CA LEU A 225 -0.22 20.63 16.41
C LEU A 225 -0.85 21.76 15.61
N ASN A 226 -0.75 21.70 14.28
CA ASN A 226 -1.26 22.71 13.36
C ASN A 226 -2.79 22.77 13.38
N ALA A 227 -3.47 21.61 13.40
CA ALA A 227 -4.92 21.54 13.46
C ALA A 227 -5.46 22.16 14.76
N TYR A 228 -4.85 21.82 15.90
CA TYR A 228 -5.23 22.37 17.21
C TYR A 228 -5.01 23.89 17.28
N ALA A 229 -3.82 24.35 16.89
CA ALA A 229 -3.47 25.77 16.82
C ALA A 229 -4.41 26.57 15.92
N THR A 230 -4.81 26.00 14.78
CA THR A 230 -5.77 26.64 13.86
C THR A 230 -7.11 26.87 14.54
N MET A 231 -7.65 25.89 15.26
CA MET A 231 -8.91 26.06 15.97
C MET A 231 -8.83 27.11 17.08
N LEU A 232 -7.73 27.14 17.83
CA LEU A 232 -7.47 28.17 18.83
C LEU A 232 -7.42 29.56 18.21
N ALA A 233 -6.69 29.73 17.11
CA ALA A 233 -6.53 31.01 16.42
C ALA A 233 -7.83 31.53 15.80
N GLN A 234 -8.74 30.64 15.43
CA GLN A 234 -10.09 31.01 14.97
C GLN A 234 -10.99 31.55 16.09
N GLY A 235 -10.53 31.53 17.35
CA GLY A 235 -11.31 31.96 18.51
C GLY A 235 -12.52 31.07 18.79
N LYS A 236 -12.49 29.82 18.30
CA LYS A 236 -13.51 28.84 18.60
C LYS A 236 -13.29 28.31 20.01
N THR A 237 -14.35 28.24 20.80
CA THR A 237 -14.30 27.53 22.08
C THR A 237 -14.06 26.05 21.80
N LEU A 238 -12.88 25.56 22.19
CA LEU A 238 -12.56 24.15 22.04
C LEU A 238 -13.38 23.30 23.03
N PRO A 239 -14.03 22.22 22.55
CA PRO A 239 -14.63 21.21 23.42
C PRO A 239 -13.60 20.59 24.36
N ASP A 240 -14.03 20.29 25.59
CA ASP A 240 -13.12 19.74 26.60
C ASP A 240 -12.60 18.35 26.24
N ASP A 241 -13.40 17.53 25.55
CA ASP A 241 -12.96 16.21 25.11
C ASP A 241 -11.86 16.27 24.03
N LEU A 242 -11.88 17.30 23.17
CA LEU A 242 -10.80 17.57 22.22
C LEU A 242 -9.53 18.05 22.93
N LYS A 243 -9.65 18.93 23.93
CA LYS A 243 -8.50 19.37 24.75
C LYS A 243 -7.86 18.18 25.49
N ILE A 244 -8.69 17.30 26.07
CA ILE A 244 -8.23 16.09 26.74
C ILE A 244 -7.50 15.17 25.75
N ALA A 245 -8.06 14.97 24.56
CA ALA A 245 -7.42 14.15 23.53
C ALA A 245 -6.09 14.75 23.05
N PHE A 246 -6.02 16.07 22.89
CA PHE A 246 -4.80 16.78 22.52
C PHE A 246 -3.71 16.66 23.60
N ASN A 247 -4.05 16.92 24.87
CA ASN A 247 -3.09 16.78 25.98
C ASN A 247 -2.62 15.34 26.13
N SER A 248 -3.53 14.36 26.03
CA SER A 248 -3.14 12.95 26.03
C SER A 248 -2.22 12.59 24.87
N PHE A 249 -2.36 13.24 23.72
CA PHE A 249 -1.43 13.07 22.60
C PHE A 249 -0.06 13.68 22.94
N LEU A 250 0.00 14.88 23.50
CA LEU A 250 1.27 15.51 23.91
C LEU A 250 2.02 14.68 24.96
N ASP A 251 1.33 14.15 25.95
CA ASP A 251 1.92 13.27 26.97
C ASP A 251 2.61 12.06 26.30
N LYS A 252 1.97 11.46 25.29
CA LYS A 252 2.55 10.34 24.54
C LYS A 252 3.66 10.74 23.58
N VAL A 253 3.63 11.96 23.04
CA VAL A 253 4.74 12.50 22.27
C VAL A 253 5.99 12.63 23.14
N GLU A 254 5.85 13.06 24.40
CA GLU A 254 6.99 13.16 25.32
C GLU A 254 7.55 11.79 25.73
N GLU A 255 6.68 10.80 25.99
CA GLU A 255 7.09 9.43 26.35
C GLU A 255 7.73 8.67 25.17
N HIS A 256 7.22 8.88 23.96
CA HIS A 256 7.53 8.07 22.78
C HIS A 256 8.06 8.91 21.62
N TRP A 257 8.90 9.90 21.92
CA TRP A 257 9.32 10.93 20.97
C TRP A 257 10.06 10.41 19.70
N LEU A 258 10.57 9.18 19.71
CA LEU A 258 11.19 8.53 18.53
C LEU A 258 10.19 7.77 17.64
N GLN A 259 8.95 7.60 18.08
CA GLN A 259 7.93 6.85 17.35
C GLN A 259 7.16 7.75 16.38
N SER A 260 6.71 7.16 15.28
CA SER A 260 5.86 7.80 14.29
C SER A 260 4.41 7.40 14.53
N PRO A 261 3.50 8.35 14.88
CA PRO A 261 2.09 8.04 15.10
C PRO A 261 1.39 7.44 13.88
N THR A 262 1.83 7.77 12.65
CA THR A 262 1.18 7.27 11.42
C THR A 262 1.74 5.93 10.95
N LYS A 263 3.02 5.64 11.19
CA LYS A 263 3.63 4.35 10.83
C LYS A 263 3.33 3.26 11.85
N GLU A 264 3.05 3.63 13.10
CA GLU A 264 2.77 2.71 14.20
C GLU A 264 1.37 2.95 14.80
N PRO A 265 0.28 2.66 14.06
CA PRO A 265 -1.08 3.02 14.50
C PRO A 265 -1.51 2.36 15.81
N ASN A 266 -0.92 1.21 16.13
CA ASN A 266 -1.21 0.44 17.34
C ASN A 266 -0.32 0.82 18.54
N SER A 267 0.65 1.72 18.37
CA SER A 267 1.47 2.22 19.49
C SER A 267 0.64 3.14 20.39
N PRO A 268 1.07 3.40 21.65
CA PRO A 268 0.41 4.37 22.51
C PRO A 268 0.26 5.76 21.85
N LEU A 269 1.31 6.20 21.14
CA LEU A 269 1.31 7.46 20.39
C LEU A 269 0.37 7.43 19.18
N GLY A 270 0.37 6.33 18.41
CA GLY A 270 -0.57 6.13 17.31
C GLY A 270 -2.04 6.15 17.77
N SER A 271 -2.35 5.44 18.85
CA SER A 271 -3.70 5.43 19.44
C SER A 271 -4.13 6.83 19.90
N ALA A 272 -3.24 7.60 20.53
CA ALA A 272 -3.53 8.98 20.94
C ALA A 272 -3.76 9.90 19.73
N TYR A 273 -2.95 9.75 18.67
CA TYR A 273 -3.11 10.47 17.40
C TYR A 273 -4.48 10.22 16.76
N TYR A 274 -4.90 8.96 16.61
CA TYR A 274 -6.21 8.65 16.03
C TYR A 274 -7.38 9.07 16.94
N THR A 275 -7.18 9.04 18.26
CA THR A 275 -8.17 9.55 19.22
C THR A 275 -8.38 11.05 19.04
N PHE A 276 -7.30 11.83 18.91
CA PHE A 276 -7.38 13.26 18.59
C PHE A 276 -8.17 13.48 17.29
N TRP A 277 -7.82 12.82 16.20
CA TRP A 277 -8.50 13.01 14.91
C TRP A 277 -9.97 12.60 14.93
N LYS A 278 -10.31 11.52 15.64
CA LYS A 278 -11.71 11.13 15.85
C LYS A 278 -12.50 12.25 16.52
N LYS A 279 -11.94 12.88 17.56
CA LYS A 279 -12.56 14.01 18.26
C LYS A 279 -12.60 15.26 17.41
N PHE A 280 -11.51 15.58 16.73
CA PHE A 280 -11.40 16.74 15.85
C PHE A 280 -12.45 16.70 14.72
N ASN A 281 -12.59 15.55 14.05
CA ASN A 281 -13.53 15.39 12.93
C ASN A 281 -15.00 15.45 13.37
N GLN A 282 -15.32 15.09 14.62
CA GLN A 282 -16.66 15.27 15.18
C GLN A 282 -17.05 16.75 15.30
N GLN A 283 -16.07 17.63 15.47
CA GLN A 283 -16.30 19.07 15.59
C GLN A 283 -16.36 19.79 14.24
N ALA A 284 -15.71 19.23 13.21
CA ALA A 284 -15.75 19.80 11.86
C ALA A 284 -17.08 19.57 11.13
N GLN A 285 -17.96 18.70 11.65
CA GLN A 285 -19.28 18.39 11.07
C GLN A 285 -20.43 19.21 11.67
N VAL A 286 -20.14 20.13 12.60
CA VAL A 286 -21.10 21.03 13.26
C VAL A 286 -20.87 22.45 12.78
#